data_AF-A0A1D8AWU1-F1
#
_entry.id   AF-A0A1D8AWU1-F1
#
_cell.length_a   1.000
_cell.length_b   1.000
_cell.length_c   1.000
_cell.angle_alpha   90.00
_cell.angle_beta   90.00
_cell.angle_gamma   90.00
#
_symmetry.space_group_name_H-M   'P 1'
#
loop_
_entity.id
_entity.type
_entity.pdbx_description
1 polymer ?
#
loop_
_entity_poly.entity_id
_entity_poly.type
_entity_poly.pdbx_seq_one_letter_code
_entity_poly.pdbx_strand_id
1 'polypeptide(L)'
;MTTSSVRPASRGFSLVEVMVTMTVFGLVMAGALPFFVSNIKYQFVGEQKLLINNDIRRITNELVENAREANSFTLYRSFYNHNNYTGAPVTRDVNGNGSVTWADRLLNGQAGDFLVLVYYRDPYFDSRFFDGTPGNSPTLTNGQVTRLVGYYIAPNRRIPGEYALYSFDTDLSRGPTDTTWTTPWGATFPATLSSTIPQPSGTTTVEALLPAATSAWAQNNAHRIVINDLNGLAMTPVTVNGTATTTGFSFFNFQNRSVIVRTKILHGNQAKRVTNTYNFTITPRG
;
A
#
# COMPACT_ATOMS: atom_id res chain seq x y z
N MET A 1 -34.72 38.79 71.08
CA MET A 1 -35.38 38.73 69.76
C MET A 1 -34.91 37.47 69.06
N THR A 2 -35.70 36.41 69.10
CA THR A 2 -35.42 35.10 68.46
C THR A 2 -36.40 34.95 67.29
N THR A 3 -35.88 34.95 66.06
CA THR A 3 -36.68 34.77 64.85
C THR A 3 -36.96 33.28 64.64
N SER A 4 -38.22 32.87 64.75
CA SER A 4 -38.66 31.51 64.47
C SER A 4 -38.63 31.24 62.96
N SER A 5 -37.68 30.42 62.53
CA SER A 5 -37.61 29.87 61.18
C SER A 5 -38.76 28.88 60.96
N VAL A 6 -39.77 29.26 60.18
CA VAL A 6 -40.82 28.35 59.69
C VAL A 6 -40.17 27.42 58.68
N ARG A 7 -40.05 26.12 59.01
CA ARG A 7 -39.57 25.11 58.06
C ARG A 7 -40.69 24.80 57.06
N PRO A 8 -40.48 24.95 55.74
CA PRO A 8 -41.50 24.61 54.76
C PRO A 8 -41.81 23.11 54.84
N ALA A 9 -43.10 22.77 54.88
CA ALA A 9 -43.56 21.39 54.88
C ALA A 9 -43.22 20.73 53.55
N SER A 10 -42.41 19.68 53.58
CA SER A 10 -42.11 18.85 52.42
C SER A 10 -43.35 18.05 52.02
N ARG A 11 -43.97 18.39 50.89
CA ARG A 11 -45.02 17.56 50.27
C ARG A 11 -44.37 16.41 49.51
N GLY A 12 -44.75 15.17 49.81
CA GLY A 12 -44.33 13.99 49.05
C GLY A 12 -45.08 13.87 47.72
N PHE A 13 -44.42 13.33 46.70
CA PHE A 13 -45.01 13.08 45.38
C PHE A 13 -46.03 11.93 45.43
N SER A 14 -47.08 12.03 44.61
CA SER A 14 -48.05 10.93 44.49
C SER A 14 -47.51 9.81 43.61
N LEU A 15 -47.91 8.56 43.87
CA LEU A 15 -47.49 7.40 43.08
C LEU A 15 -47.84 7.56 41.58
N VAL A 16 -48.99 8.18 41.29
CA VAL A 16 -49.42 8.46 39.90
C VAL A 16 -48.47 9.44 39.21
N GLU A 17 -48.02 10.48 39.92
CA GLU A 17 -47.06 11.46 39.38
C GLU A 17 -45.70 10.82 39.06
N VAL A 18 -45.24 9.89 39.90
CA VAL A 18 -44.02 9.11 39.64
C VAL A 18 -44.19 8.19 38.42
N MET A 19 -45.34 7.53 38.26
CA MET A 19 -45.59 6.67 37.09
C MET A 19 -45.66 7.46 35.78
N VAL A 20 -46.32 8.63 35.80
CA VAL A 20 -46.42 9.49 34.61
C VAL A 20 -45.05 10.04 34.24
N THR A 21 -44.26 10.54 35.21
CA THR A 21 -42.92 11.08 34.95
C THR A 21 -41.96 10.01 34.41
N MET A 22 -41.99 8.79 34.95
CA MET A 22 -41.20 7.67 34.41
C MET A 22 -41.61 7.30 32.98
N THR A 23 -42.91 7.32 32.67
CA THR A 23 -43.40 6.99 31.32
C THR A 23 -42.97 8.04 30.30
N VAL A 24 -43.13 9.33 30.62
CA VAL A 24 -42.70 10.43 29.75
C VAL A 24 -41.18 10.40 29.58
N PHE A 25 -40.42 10.21 30.67
CA PHE A 25 -38.97 10.08 30.60
C PHE A 25 -38.54 8.90 29.74
N GLY A 26 -39.19 7.73 29.90
CA GLY A 26 -38.92 6.54 29.08
C GLY A 26 -39.14 6.80 27.60
N LEU A 27 -40.22 7.49 27.23
CA LEU A 27 -40.52 7.82 25.84
C LEU A 27 -39.52 8.83 25.25
N VAL A 28 -39.14 9.85 26.02
CA VAL A 28 -38.10 10.82 25.62
C VAL A 28 -36.75 10.12 25.44
N MET A 29 -36.34 9.27 26.37
CA MET A 29 -35.08 8.52 26.27
C MET A 29 -35.09 7.54 25.10
N ALA A 30 -36.22 6.87 24.85
CA ALA A 30 -36.39 5.99 23.69
C ALA A 30 -36.23 6.74 22.35
N GLY A 31 -36.64 8.01 22.27
CA GLY A 31 -36.41 8.86 21.10
C GLY A 31 -35.00 9.44 21.01
N ALA A 32 -34.41 9.85 22.12
CA ALA A 32 -33.11 10.50 22.16
C ALA A 32 -31.94 9.54 21.90
N LEU A 33 -31.97 8.31 22.46
CA LEU A 33 -30.86 7.37 22.36
C LEU A 33 -30.53 6.97 20.91
N PRO A 34 -31.49 6.60 20.04
CA PRO A 34 -31.21 6.30 18.63
C PRO A 34 -30.60 7.49 17.90
N PHE A 35 -31.07 8.72 18.20
CA PHE A 35 -30.52 9.94 17.61
C PHE A 35 -29.05 10.12 18.01
N PHE A 36 -28.69 10.00 19.29
CA PHE A 36 -27.29 10.09 19.73
C PHE A 36 -26.41 9.01 19.10
N VAL A 37 -26.86 7.76 19.08
CA VAL A 37 -26.12 6.64 18.46
C VAL A 37 -25.92 6.89 16.96
N SER A 38 -26.92 7.43 16.27
CA SER A 38 -26.85 7.78 14.85
C SER A 38 -25.83 8.90 14.61
N ASN A 39 -25.87 9.98 15.40
CA ASN A 39 -24.91 11.09 15.28
C ASN A 39 -23.47 10.64 15.51
N ILE A 40 -23.21 9.81 16.53
CA ILE A 40 -21.87 9.28 16.79
C ILE A 40 -21.38 8.43 15.61
N LYS A 41 -22.25 7.62 15.00
CA LYS A 41 -21.91 6.84 13.81
C LYS A 41 -21.54 7.76 12.63
N TYR A 42 -22.30 8.81 12.39
CA TYR A 42 -22.00 9.77 11.31
C TYR A 42 -20.70 10.52 11.54
N GLN A 43 -20.46 10.99 12.76
CA GLN A 43 -19.21 11.66 13.11
C GLN A 43 -18.01 10.74 12.90
N PHE A 44 -18.10 9.49 13.38
CA PHE A 44 -17.05 8.49 13.17
C PHE A 44 -16.78 8.27 11.67
N VAL A 45 -17.82 8.04 10.86
CA VAL A 45 -17.64 7.85 9.41
C VAL A 45 -17.01 9.08 8.76
N GLY A 46 -17.38 10.29 9.18
CA GLY A 46 -16.78 11.54 8.72
C GLY A 46 -15.28 11.61 9.02
N GLU A 47 -14.88 11.37 10.27
CA GLU A 47 -13.47 11.35 10.69
C GLU A 47 -12.66 10.32 9.89
N GLN A 48 -13.16 9.09 9.76
CA GLN A 48 -12.47 8.04 9.01
C GLN A 48 -12.29 8.42 7.52
N LYS A 49 -13.29 9.05 6.89
CA LYS A 49 -13.16 9.53 5.50
C LYS A 49 -12.11 10.63 5.36
N LEU A 50 -11.99 11.52 6.33
CA LEU A 50 -10.97 12.56 6.32
C LEU A 50 -9.55 11.97 6.43
N LEU A 51 -9.37 10.97 7.29
CA LEU A 51 -8.09 10.26 7.43
C LEU A 51 -7.72 9.54 6.14
N ILE A 52 -8.65 8.79 5.52
CA ILE A 52 -8.43 8.14 4.22
C ILE A 52 -8.02 9.17 3.15
N ASN A 53 -8.70 10.31 3.08
CA ASN A 53 -8.38 11.35 2.10
C ASN A 53 -7.00 11.97 2.33
N ASN A 54 -6.57 12.12 3.58
CA ASN A 54 -5.23 12.61 3.91
C ASN A 54 -4.17 11.60 3.47
N ASP A 55 -4.34 10.32 3.84
CA ASP A 55 -3.42 9.24 3.46
C ASP A 55 -3.30 9.12 1.94
N ILE A 56 -4.41 9.24 1.21
CA ILE A 56 -4.43 9.24 -0.26
C ILE A 56 -3.65 10.39 -0.87
N ARG A 57 -3.83 11.61 -0.35
CA ARG A 57 -3.08 12.76 -0.87
C ARG A 57 -1.59 12.57 -0.63
N ARG A 58 -1.22 12.09 0.56
CA ARG A 58 0.17 11.82 0.91
C ARG A 58 0.80 10.78 -0.03
N ILE A 59 0.17 9.62 -0.20
CA ILE A 59 0.70 8.58 -1.09
C ILE A 59 0.70 9.01 -2.55
N THR A 60 -0.34 9.70 -3.02
CA THR A 60 -0.41 10.15 -4.41
C THR A 60 0.71 11.15 -4.70
N ASN A 61 0.93 12.11 -3.80
CA ASN A 61 2.03 13.07 -3.94
C ASN A 61 3.38 12.35 -3.94
N GLU A 62 3.59 11.42 -3.00
CA GLU A 62 4.84 10.66 -2.90
C GLU A 62 5.10 9.79 -4.14
N LEU A 63 4.09 9.07 -4.63
CA LEU A 63 4.20 8.24 -5.83
C LEU A 63 4.42 9.08 -7.08
N VAL A 64 3.74 10.22 -7.21
CA VAL A 64 3.91 11.13 -8.36
C VAL A 64 5.29 11.76 -8.35
N GLU A 65 5.78 12.19 -7.17
CA GLU A 65 7.12 12.77 -7.02
C GLU A 65 8.19 11.74 -7.39
N ASN A 66 8.12 10.54 -6.80
CA ASN A 66 9.08 9.48 -7.09
C ASN A 66 8.97 9.00 -8.54
N ALA A 67 7.77 8.82 -9.09
CA ALA A 67 7.59 8.42 -10.49
C ALA A 67 8.17 9.47 -11.44
N ARG A 68 7.88 10.76 -11.22
CA ARG A 68 8.38 11.85 -12.07
C ARG A 68 9.92 11.95 -12.07
N GLU A 69 10.57 11.56 -10.98
CA GLU A 69 12.02 11.55 -10.91
C GLU A 69 12.64 10.24 -11.42
N ALA A 70 11.89 9.14 -11.38
CA ALA A 70 12.34 7.85 -11.87
C ALA A 70 12.46 7.84 -13.39
N ASN A 71 13.45 7.10 -13.88
CA ASN A 71 13.70 6.93 -15.30
C ASN A 71 12.91 5.77 -15.88
N SER A 72 12.68 4.71 -15.10
CA SER A 72 11.89 3.55 -15.53
C SER A 72 11.19 2.91 -14.34
N PHE A 73 10.30 1.97 -14.63
CA PHE A 73 9.69 1.13 -13.61
C PHE A 73 9.81 -0.34 -13.97
N THR A 74 9.68 -1.19 -12.96
CA THR A 74 9.52 -2.62 -13.12
C THR A 74 8.43 -3.08 -12.17
N LEU A 75 7.54 -3.92 -12.68
CA LEU A 75 6.44 -4.47 -11.89
C LEU A 75 6.66 -5.97 -11.69
N TYR A 76 6.42 -6.45 -10.48
CA TYR A 76 6.42 -7.87 -10.13
C TYR A 76 5.08 -8.25 -9.51
N ARG A 77 4.73 -9.53 -9.61
CA ARG A 77 3.46 -10.04 -9.07
C ARG A 77 3.36 -9.85 -7.56
N SER A 78 4.45 -10.07 -6.83
CA SER A 78 4.52 -9.93 -5.38
C SER A 78 5.94 -9.63 -4.91
N PHE A 79 6.10 -9.11 -3.70
CA PHE A 79 7.43 -8.94 -3.08
C PHE A 79 8.04 -10.28 -2.66
N TYR A 80 7.24 -11.19 -2.12
CA TYR A 80 7.67 -12.50 -1.63
C TYR A 80 6.56 -13.54 -1.81
N ASN A 81 6.88 -14.82 -1.64
CA ASN A 81 5.88 -15.88 -1.74
C ASN A 81 4.88 -15.80 -0.57
N HIS A 82 3.61 -15.52 -0.86
CA HIS A 82 2.52 -15.50 0.11
C HIS A 82 1.16 -15.66 -0.56
N ASN A 83 0.11 -15.83 0.23
CA ASN A 83 -1.25 -15.74 -0.29
C ASN A 83 -1.72 -14.29 -0.27
N ASN A 84 -2.23 -13.80 -1.39
CA ASN A 84 -2.86 -12.49 -1.44
C ASN A 84 -4.20 -12.50 -0.67
N TYR A 85 -4.89 -11.36 -0.62
CA TYR A 85 -6.16 -11.23 0.11
C TYR A 85 -7.33 -12.03 -0.50
N THR A 86 -7.17 -12.65 -1.68
CA THR A 86 -8.12 -13.62 -2.24
C THR A 86 -7.80 -15.07 -1.85
N GLY A 87 -6.70 -15.29 -1.11
CA GLY A 87 -6.19 -16.61 -0.76
C GLY A 87 -5.35 -17.29 -1.85
N ALA A 88 -5.16 -16.64 -2.99
CA ALA A 88 -4.36 -17.16 -4.09
C ALA A 88 -2.85 -17.00 -3.80
N PRO A 89 -2.03 -18.03 -4.01
CA PRO A 89 -0.58 -17.94 -3.87
C PRO A 89 -0.02 -17.02 -4.95
N VAL A 90 0.80 -16.08 -4.52
CA VAL A 90 1.51 -15.11 -5.35
C VAL A 90 2.98 -15.14 -4.98
N THR A 91 3.84 -15.08 -5.99
CA THR A 91 5.29 -15.18 -5.84
C THR A 91 5.95 -14.11 -6.70
N ARG A 92 7.14 -13.66 -6.29
CA ARG A 92 7.97 -12.79 -7.12
C ARG A 92 8.56 -13.58 -8.31
N ASP A 93 8.95 -14.83 -8.07
CA ASP A 93 9.43 -15.77 -9.07
C ASP A 93 8.23 -16.44 -9.76
N VAL A 94 7.75 -15.82 -10.84
CA VAL A 94 6.55 -16.21 -11.57
C VAL A 94 6.84 -17.40 -12.50
N ASN A 95 8.08 -17.50 -13.01
CA ASN A 95 8.50 -18.60 -13.87
C ASN A 95 8.77 -19.90 -13.08
N GLY A 96 8.98 -19.81 -11.76
CA GLY A 96 9.16 -20.96 -10.87
C GLY A 96 10.56 -21.59 -10.96
N ASN A 97 11.56 -20.88 -11.47
CA ASN A 97 12.91 -21.40 -11.67
C ASN A 97 13.77 -21.34 -10.39
N GLY A 98 13.23 -20.89 -9.26
CA GLY A 98 13.91 -20.80 -7.97
C GLY A 98 14.78 -19.56 -7.81
N SER A 99 14.79 -18.65 -8.79
CA SER A 99 15.53 -17.39 -8.76
C SER A 99 14.74 -16.30 -9.45
N VAL A 100 14.79 -15.09 -8.88
CA VAL A 100 14.11 -13.92 -9.45
C VAL A 100 14.97 -13.32 -10.54
N THR A 101 14.46 -13.32 -11.76
CA THR A 101 15.14 -12.83 -12.96
C THR A 101 14.30 -11.78 -13.69
N TRP A 102 14.86 -11.19 -14.74
CA TRP A 102 14.14 -10.24 -15.60
C TRP A 102 12.91 -10.87 -16.30
N ALA A 103 12.85 -12.20 -16.41
CA ALA A 103 11.70 -12.92 -16.97
C ALA A 103 10.49 -12.92 -16.02
N ASP A 104 10.69 -12.60 -14.74
CA ASP A 104 9.62 -12.53 -13.73
C ASP A 104 8.92 -11.17 -13.67
N ARG A 105 9.41 -10.21 -14.46
CA ARG A 105 8.80 -8.89 -14.61
C ARG A 105 7.45 -9.01 -15.31
N LEU A 106 6.49 -8.25 -14.83
CA LEU A 106 5.15 -8.18 -15.39
C LEU A 106 5.13 -7.23 -16.59
N LEU A 107 4.65 -7.77 -17.71
CA LEU A 107 4.51 -7.11 -19.00
C LEU A 107 3.24 -6.27 -19.08
N ASN A 108 3.05 -5.61 -20.22
CA ASN A 108 1.86 -4.86 -20.56
C ASN A 108 0.59 -5.69 -20.35
N GLY A 109 -0.40 -5.11 -19.68
CA GLY A 109 -1.68 -5.75 -19.38
C GLY A 109 -1.66 -6.66 -18.16
N GLN A 110 -0.49 -6.87 -17.54
CA GLN A 110 -0.37 -7.65 -16.32
C GLN A 110 -0.41 -6.75 -15.07
N ALA A 111 -0.76 -7.34 -13.93
CA ALA A 111 -0.90 -6.62 -12.68
C ALA A 111 -0.21 -7.37 -11.54
N GLY A 112 0.27 -6.62 -10.55
CA GLY A 112 1.03 -7.13 -9.43
C GLY A 112 0.97 -6.21 -8.22
N ASP A 113 1.52 -6.68 -7.12
CA ASP A 113 1.54 -5.99 -5.84
C ASP A 113 2.93 -5.47 -5.47
N PHE A 114 3.90 -5.50 -6.38
CA PHE A 114 5.24 -4.96 -6.15
C PHE A 114 5.73 -4.11 -7.32
N LEU A 115 5.72 -2.79 -7.13
CA LEU A 115 6.25 -1.80 -8.04
C LEU A 115 7.66 -1.39 -7.61
N VAL A 116 8.58 -1.30 -8.56
CA VAL A 116 9.93 -0.74 -8.38
C VAL A 116 10.11 0.40 -9.36
N LEU A 117 10.48 1.57 -8.84
CA LEU A 117 10.92 2.73 -9.60
C LEU A 117 12.45 2.74 -9.62
N VAL A 118 13.03 2.85 -10.81
CA VAL A 118 14.47 2.75 -11.04
C VAL A 118 15.00 4.10 -11.53
N TYR A 119 16.04 4.57 -10.85
CA TYR A 119 16.71 5.83 -11.15
C TYR A 119 18.09 5.51 -11.71
N TYR A 120 18.38 6.09 -12.87
CA TYR A 120 19.66 5.98 -13.56
C TYR A 120 20.44 7.28 -13.45
N ARG A 121 21.77 7.17 -13.47
CA ARG A 121 22.64 8.33 -13.56
C ARG A 121 22.47 9.07 -14.89
N ASP A 122 22.22 8.34 -15.97
CA ASP A 122 22.02 8.91 -17.31
C ASP A 122 20.52 9.18 -17.55
N PRO A 123 20.10 10.45 -17.66
CA PRO A 123 18.70 10.79 -17.87
C PRO A 123 18.19 10.42 -19.27
N TYR A 124 19.07 10.16 -20.25
CA TYR A 124 18.70 9.86 -21.64
C TYR A 124 18.76 8.35 -21.96
N PHE A 125 18.80 7.49 -20.95
CA PHE A 125 18.86 6.04 -21.16
C PHE A 125 17.61 5.43 -21.83
N ASP A 126 16.53 6.23 -21.96
CA ASP A 126 15.22 5.95 -22.57
C ASP A 126 15.26 5.12 -23.88
N SER A 127 16.06 5.52 -24.88
CA SER A 127 15.99 4.90 -26.23
C SER A 127 16.40 3.42 -26.33
N ARG A 128 16.92 2.83 -25.23
CA ARG A 128 17.32 1.42 -25.15
C ARG A 128 16.32 0.54 -24.39
N PHE A 129 15.29 1.12 -23.77
CA PHE A 129 14.30 0.40 -22.97
C PHE A 129 12.99 0.10 -23.70
N PHE A 130 12.76 0.72 -24.86
CA PHE A 130 11.62 0.37 -25.71
C PHE A 130 12.17 -0.21 -27.02
N ASP A 131 12.24 -1.54 -27.10
CA ASP A 131 12.49 -2.24 -28.38
C ASP A 131 11.25 -2.17 -29.31
N GLY A 132 10.20 -1.46 -28.91
CA GLY A 132 8.93 -1.35 -29.61
C GLY A 132 8.09 -2.63 -29.60
N THR A 133 8.55 -3.69 -28.93
CA THR A 133 7.91 -5.01 -28.90
C THR A 133 7.05 -5.14 -27.64
N PRO A 134 5.72 -5.11 -27.74
CA PRO A 134 4.83 -5.09 -26.57
C PRO A 134 4.92 -6.33 -25.66
N GLY A 135 5.57 -7.39 -26.15
CA GLY A 135 5.72 -8.68 -25.45
C GLY A 135 7.07 -8.90 -24.76
N ASN A 136 8.03 -7.98 -24.88
CA ASN A 136 9.35 -8.15 -24.27
C ASN A 136 9.51 -7.30 -23.02
N SER A 137 10.07 -7.91 -21.96
CA SER A 137 10.62 -7.16 -20.83
C SER A 137 11.94 -6.55 -21.29
N PRO A 138 12.09 -5.23 -21.36
CA PRO A 138 13.33 -4.66 -21.83
C PRO A 138 14.48 -5.03 -20.89
N THR A 139 15.54 -5.57 -21.48
CA THR A 139 16.77 -5.89 -20.75
C THR A 139 17.49 -4.58 -20.43
N LEU A 140 17.51 -4.21 -19.16
CA LEU A 140 18.14 -2.98 -18.70
C LEU A 140 19.66 -3.19 -18.68
N THR A 141 20.35 -2.97 -19.79
CA THR A 141 21.78 -3.31 -19.94
C THR A 141 22.66 -2.06 -20.01
N ASN A 142 23.76 -2.01 -19.24
CA ASN A 142 24.79 -0.93 -19.22
C ASN A 142 24.41 0.38 -18.51
N GLY A 143 23.34 0.42 -17.72
CA GLY A 143 22.96 1.59 -16.93
C GLY A 143 23.59 1.60 -15.53
N GLN A 144 23.96 2.77 -15.01
CA GLN A 144 24.32 2.91 -13.61
C GLN A 144 23.07 3.29 -12.80
N VAL A 145 22.55 2.36 -12.01
CA VAL A 145 21.43 2.58 -11.09
C VAL A 145 21.92 3.37 -9.89
N THR A 146 21.32 4.52 -9.64
CA THR A 146 21.68 5.40 -8.51
C THR A 146 20.73 5.26 -7.34
N ARG A 147 19.45 4.96 -7.58
CA ARG A 147 18.43 4.83 -6.54
C ARG A 147 17.35 3.85 -6.97
N LEU A 148 16.81 3.09 -6.01
CA LEU A 148 15.62 2.28 -6.18
C LEU A 148 14.59 2.69 -5.14
N VAL A 149 13.35 2.88 -5.58
CA VAL A 149 12.20 3.08 -4.69
C VAL A 149 11.21 1.96 -4.97
N GLY A 150 10.93 1.14 -3.97
CA GLY A 150 9.98 0.04 -4.09
C GLY A 150 8.71 0.31 -3.30
N TYR A 151 7.57 -0.04 -3.89
CA TYR A 151 6.25 -0.04 -3.25
C TYR A 151 5.66 -1.44 -3.35
N TYR A 152 5.32 -2.03 -2.22
CA TYR A 152 4.78 -3.38 -2.22
C TYR A 152 3.77 -3.64 -1.13
N ILE A 153 2.93 -4.65 -1.35
CA ILE A 153 1.94 -5.07 -0.38
C ILE A 153 2.42 -6.32 0.33
N ALA A 154 2.25 -6.31 1.64
CA ALA A 154 2.54 -7.43 2.51
C ALA A 154 1.57 -7.41 3.71
N PRO A 155 1.41 -8.52 4.44
CA PRO A 155 0.65 -8.54 5.68
C PRO A 155 1.16 -7.45 6.64
N ASN A 156 0.23 -6.72 7.25
CA ASN A 156 0.54 -5.59 8.10
C ASN A 156 1.22 -6.07 9.39
N ARG A 157 2.44 -5.58 9.63
CA ARG A 157 3.23 -5.90 10.84
C ARG A 157 2.65 -5.31 12.14
N ARG A 158 1.76 -4.31 12.03
CA ARG A 158 1.13 -3.63 13.18
C ARG A 158 -0.26 -4.18 13.50
N ILE A 159 -0.99 -4.62 12.47
CA ILE A 159 -2.40 -5.04 12.62
C ILE A 159 -2.55 -6.45 12.00
N PRO A 160 -2.64 -7.50 12.83
CA PRO A 160 -2.80 -8.86 12.33
C PRO A 160 -4.04 -9.04 11.44
N GLY A 161 -3.88 -9.74 10.32
CA GLY A 161 -4.96 -10.03 9.37
C GLY A 161 -5.27 -8.93 8.36
N GLU A 162 -4.54 -7.81 8.40
CA GLU A 162 -4.63 -6.74 7.39
C GLU A 162 -3.43 -6.76 6.45
N TYR A 163 -3.53 -6.06 5.32
CA TYR A 163 -2.45 -5.88 4.37
C TYR A 163 -2.07 -4.40 4.30
N ALA A 164 -0.78 -4.11 4.39
CA ALA A 164 -0.25 -2.75 4.34
C ALA A 164 0.55 -2.53 3.07
N LEU A 165 0.58 -1.27 2.61
CA LEU A 165 1.50 -0.85 1.57
C LEU A 165 2.78 -0.39 2.25
N TYR A 166 3.86 -1.05 1.91
CA TYR A 166 5.20 -0.72 2.33
C TYR A 166 5.94 0.04 1.24
N SER A 167 6.89 0.86 1.66
CA SER A 167 7.91 1.39 0.77
C SER A 167 9.32 1.18 1.34
N PHE A 168 10.26 1.00 0.41
CA PHE A 168 11.69 1.14 0.69
C PHE A 168 12.28 2.14 -0.29
N ASP A 169 13.32 2.82 0.14
CA ASP A 169 14.08 3.76 -0.67
C ASP A 169 15.55 3.57 -0.33
N THR A 170 16.36 3.25 -1.33
CA THR A 170 17.78 2.99 -1.16
C THR A 170 18.54 4.24 -0.73
N ASP A 171 18.06 5.44 -1.09
CA ASP A 171 18.73 6.70 -0.78
C ASP A 171 18.63 7.05 0.72
N LEU A 172 17.69 6.44 1.46
CA LEU A 172 17.61 6.58 2.93
C LEU A 172 18.82 5.98 3.65
N SER A 173 19.57 5.10 2.99
CA SER A 173 20.82 4.54 3.52
C SER A 173 22.04 5.36 3.16
N ARG A 174 21.88 6.44 2.38
CA ARG A 174 22.96 7.31 1.93
C ARG A 174 23.22 8.41 2.96
N GLY A 175 24.46 8.51 3.43
CA GLY A 175 24.88 9.67 4.22
C GLY A 175 24.92 10.95 3.38
N PRO A 176 24.89 12.14 4.01
CA PRO A 176 24.79 13.42 3.29
C PRO A 176 25.96 13.70 2.33
N THR A 177 27.12 13.09 2.57
CA THR A 177 28.33 13.25 1.75
C THR A 177 28.72 12.00 0.98
N ASP A 178 27.96 10.91 1.12
CA ASP A 178 28.35 9.62 0.56
C ASP A 178 28.13 9.62 -0.96
N THR A 179 29.19 9.25 -1.68
CA THR A 179 29.14 8.99 -3.13
C THR A 179 28.86 7.53 -3.43
N THR A 180 29.01 6.66 -2.43
CA THR A 180 28.69 5.23 -2.49
C THR A 180 28.13 4.80 -1.14
N TRP A 181 27.06 4.03 -1.14
CA TRP A 181 26.41 3.57 0.09
C TRP A 181 25.91 2.13 -0.08
N THR A 182 25.72 1.44 1.03
CA THR A 182 25.23 0.06 1.04
C THR A 182 23.94 -0.01 1.83
N THR A 183 22.94 -0.65 1.24
CA THR A 183 21.62 -0.86 1.84
C THR A 183 21.68 -1.91 2.96
N PRO A 184 20.68 -1.98 3.84
CA PRO A 184 20.62 -2.99 4.89
C PRO A 184 20.62 -4.45 4.39
N TRP A 185 20.23 -4.68 3.14
CA TRP A 185 20.25 -6.01 2.51
C TRP A 185 21.53 -6.28 1.69
N GLY A 186 22.54 -5.39 1.77
CA GLY A 186 23.86 -5.62 1.19
C GLY A 186 24.05 -5.15 -0.25
N ALA A 187 23.04 -4.54 -0.88
CA ALA A 187 23.21 -3.94 -2.22
C ALA A 187 23.92 -2.59 -2.11
N THR A 188 24.96 -2.37 -2.93
CA THR A 188 25.75 -1.13 -2.98
C THR A 188 25.33 -0.26 -4.17
N PHE A 189 25.20 1.05 -3.93
CA PHE A 189 24.84 2.05 -4.94
C PHE A 189 25.89 3.16 -5.00
N PRO A 190 26.11 3.79 -6.17
CA PRO A 190 25.51 3.46 -7.46
C PRO A 190 26.01 2.12 -8.03
N ALA A 191 25.11 1.35 -8.65
CA ALA A 191 25.41 0.02 -9.18
C ALA A 191 25.42 0.02 -10.71
N THR A 192 26.47 -0.52 -11.33
CA THR A 192 26.54 -0.69 -12.79
C THR A 192 25.87 -1.99 -13.20
N LEU A 193 24.81 -1.91 -14.00
CA LEU A 193 24.15 -3.07 -14.59
C LEU A 193 25.03 -3.63 -15.71
N SER A 194 25.21 -4.95 -15.72
CA SER A 194 25.98 -5.61 -16.80
C SER A 194 25.09 -6.03 -17.96
N SER A 195 25.66 -5.98 -19.17
CA SER A 195 25.00 -6.24 -20.45
C SER A 195 25.20 -7.64 -21.02
N THR A 196 26.01 -8.49 -20.38
CA THR A 196 26.40 -9.76 -20.99
C THR A 196 25.26 -10.78 -20.89
N ILE A 197 24.77 -11.24 -22.05
CA ILE A 197 23.87 -12.39 -22.18
C ILE A 197 24.66 -13.54 -22.82
N PRO A 198 24.64 -14.77 -22.27
CA PRO A 198 23.97 -15.18 -21.03
C PRO A 198 24.65 -14.56 -19.81
N GLN A 199 23.87 -14.25 -18.76
CA GLN A 199 24.43 -13.63 -17.55
C GLN A 199 25.41 -14.58 -16.87
N PRO A 200 26.71 -14.28 -16.81
CA PRO A 200 27.61 -15.03 -15.93
C PRO A 200 27.17 -14.88 -14.46
N SER A 201 27.54 -15.83 -13.62
CA SER A 201 27.39 -15.68 -12.16
C SER A 201 28.07 -14.39 -11.69
N GLY A 202 27.36 -13.54 -10.94
CA GLY A 202 27.88 -12.23 -10.47
C GLY A 202 27.49 -11.04 -11.35
N THR A 203 26.57 -11.21 -12.30
CA THR A 203 26.03 -10.09 -13.10
C THR A 203 25.05 -9.26 -12.28
N THR A 204 25.31 -7.96 -12.11
CA THR A 204 24.39 -7.05 -11.41
C THR A 204 23.16 -6.77 -12.26
N THR A 205 22.02 -7.35 -11.89
CA THR A 205 20.69 -7.00 -12.40
C THR A 205 19.99 -6.04 -11.45
N VAL A 206 18.85 -5.46 -11.88
CA VAL A 206 17.97 -4.75 -10.95
C VAL A 206 17.48 -5.69 -9.86
N GLU A 207 17.14 -6.93 -10.21
CA GLU A 207 16.67 -7.96 -9.28
C GLU A 207 17.70 -8.28 -8.19
N ALA A 208 18.99 -8.31 -8.54
CA ALA A 208 20.09 -8.54 -7.59
C ALA A 208 20.29 -7.37 -6.61
N LEU A 209 19.79 -6.17 -6.95
CA LEU A 209 19.84 -4.99 -6.09
C LEU A 209 18.62 -4.87 -5.16
N LEU A 210 17.59 -5.70 -5.35
CA LEU A 210 16.39 -5.69 -4.52
C LEU A 210 16.62 -6.47 -3.22
N PRO A 211 15.87 -6.17 -2.15
CA PRO A 211 15.89 -7.01 -0.97
C PRO A 211 15.42 -8.43 -1.31
N ALA A 212 15.96 -9.41 -0.57
CA ALA A 212 15.60 -10.81 -0.73
C ALA A 212 14.07 -11.01 -0.61
N ALA A 213 13.51 -11.85 -1.47
CA ALA A 213 12.07 -12.11 -1.56
C ALA A 213 11.56 -13.00 -0.41
N THR A 214 11.77 -12.57 0.83
CA THR A 214 11.39 -13.30 2.06
C THR A 214 10.39 -12.52 2.89
N SER A 215 9.63 -13.23 3.73
CA SER A 215 8.68 -12.62 4.67
C SER A 215 9.39 -11.68 5.67
N ALA A 216 10.61 -12.03 6.10
CA ALA A 216 11.41 -11.20 6.99
C ALA A 216 11.72 -9.82 6.39
N TRP A 217 12.06 -9.77 5.10
CA TRP A 217 12.28 -8.50 4.41
C TRP A 217 10.98 -7.76 4.07
N ALA A 218 9.90 -8.49 3.79
CA ALA A 218 8.59 -7.89 3.51
C ALA A 218 8.03 -7.09 4.70
N GLN A 219 8.41 -7.44 5.94
CA GLN A 219 7.95 -6.75 7.14
C GLN A 219 9.06 -6.00 7.89
N ASN A 220 10.26 -5.90 7.29
CA ASN A 220 11.45 -5.33 7.92
C ASN A 220 11.19 -3.90 8.44
N ASN A 221 11.63 -3.60 9.65
CA ASN A 221 11.45 -2.29 10.30
C ASN A 221 12.04 -1.11 9.52
N ALA A 222 13.08 -1.34 8.71
CA ALA A 222 13.64 -0.33 7.81
C ALA A 222 12.68 0.08 6.70
N HIS A 223 11.72 -0.78 6.33
CA HIS A 223 10.70 -0.45 5.35
C HIS A 223 9.53 0.30 6.03
N ARG A 224 9.14 1.42 5.44
CA ARG A 224 8.07 2.29 5.98
C ARG A 224 6.71 1.76 5.56
N ILE A 225 5.74 1.81 6.46
CA ILE A 225 4.32 1.63 6.11
C ILE A 225 3.80 2.96 5.57
N VAL A 226 3.31 2.93 4.34
CA VAL A 226 2.67 4.08 3.67
C VAL A 226 1.17 4.09 3.92
N ILE A 227 0.52 2.92 3.83
CA ILE A 227 -0.90 2.71 4.15
C ILE A 227 -1.03 1.48 5.04
N ASN A 228 -1.78 1.58 6.14
CA ASN A 228 -1.94 0.48 7.08
C ASN A 228 -2.88 -0.63 6.57
N ASP A 229 -3.88 -0.31 5.77
CA ASP A 229 -4.88 -1.28 5.33
C ASP A 229 -5.37 -0.96 3.92
N LEU A 230 -5.09 -1.85 2.97
CA LEU A 230 -5.59 -1.77 1.60
C LEU A 230 -5.84 -3.13 0.98
N ASN A 231 -6.70 -3.13 -0.05
CA ASN A 231 -6.88 -4.23 -0.98
C ASN A 231 -6.67 -3.74 -2.41
N GLY A 232 -6.09 -4.59 -3.27
CA GLY A 232 -6.01 -4.33 -4.70
C GLY A 232 -7.38 -4.39 -5.38
N LEU A 233 -7.49 -3.83 -6.58
CA LEU A 233 -8.70 -3.88 -7.41
C LEU A 233 -8.41 -4.15 -8.89
N ALA A 234 -7.14 -4.23 -9.30
CA ALA A 234 -6.74 -4.60 -10.65
C ALA A 234 -6.95 -6.11 -10.84
N MET A 235 -8.16 -6.48 -11.28
CA MET A 235 -8.53 -7.86 -11.58
C MET A 235 -7.72 -8.38 -12.77
N THR A 236 -6.81 -9.32 -12.50
CA THR A 236 -6.06 -10.03 -13.53
C THR A 236 -6.31 -11.53 -13.36
N PRO A 237 -6.66 -12.26 -14.44
CA PRO A 237 -6.71 -13.71 -14.40
C PRO A 237 -5.32 -14.27 -14.06
N VAL A 238 -5.23 -15.03 -12.98
CA VAL A 238 -4.03 -15.78 -12.58
C VAL A 238 -4.39 -17.24 -12.52
N THR A 239 -3.65 -18.07 -13.24
CA THR A 239 -3.77 -19.52 -13.13
C THR A 239 -3.01 -19.99 -11.90
N VAL A 240 -3.74 -20.46 -10.89
CA VAL A 240 -3.19 -21.09 -9.68
C VAL A 240 -3.50 -22.57 -9.77
N ASN A 241 -2.47 -23.43 -9.76
CA ASN A 241 -2.64 -24.89 -9.84
C ASN A 241 -3.57 -25.33 -10.98
N GLY A 242 -3.46 -24.70 -12.15
CA GLY A 242 -4.30 -24.97 -13.32
C GLY A 242 -5.71 -24.35 -13.30
N THR A 243 -6.10 -23.67 -12.21
CA THR A 243 -7.41 -23.00 -12.10
C THR A 243 -7.27 -21.49 -12.29
N ALA A 244 -7.99 -20.93 -13.25
CA ALA A 244 -8.05 -19.49 -13.45
C ALA A 244 -8.79 -18.82 -12.27
N THR A 245 -8.06 -18.05 -11.48
CA THR A 245 -8.58 -17.24 -10.37
C THR A 245 -8.39 -15.77 -10.70
N THR A 246 -9.40 -14.94 -10.46
CA THR A 246 -9.23 -13.50 -10.59
C THR A 246 -8.66 -12.94 -9.30
N THR A 247 -7.40 -12.56 -9.33
CA THR A 247 -6.74 -11.86 -8.22
C THR A 247 -6.83 -10.37 -8.46
N GLY A 248 -7.24 -9.59 -7.47
CA GLY A 248 -7.03 -8.17 -7.58
C GLY A 248 -5.59 -7.84 -7.18
N PHE A 249 -4.90 -7.08 -8.00
CA PHE A 249 -3.61 -6.50 -7.67
C PHE A 249 -3.77 -4.99 -7.49
N SER A 250 -2.74 -4.34 -6.97
CA SER A 250 -2.79 -2.91 -6.71
C SER A 250 -2.19 -2.08 -7.82
N PHE A 251 -1.26 -2.65 -8.56
CA PHE A 251 -0.57 -1.99 -9.67
C PHE A 251 -0.83 -2.75 -10.97
N PHE A 252 -1.22 -2.03 -12.01
CA PHE A 252 -1.46 -2.56 -13.34
C PHE A 252 -0.49 -1.89 -14.33
N ASN A 253 0.26 -2.71 -15.06
CA ASN A 253 1.18 -2.22 -16.09
C ASN A 253 0.38 -1.87 -17.36
N PHE A 254 0.30 -0.57 -17.66
CA PHE A 254 -0.33 -0.04 -18.86
C PHE A 254 0.74 0.31 -19.90
N GLN A 255 0.76 -0.48 -20.98
CA GLN A 255 1.60 -0.29 -22.15
C GLN A 255 3.11 -0.31 -21.87
N ASN A 256 3.58 -0.89 -20.76
CA ASN A 256 4.99 -0.81 -20.32
C ASN A 256 5.49 0.64 -20.13
N ARG A 257 4.59 1.62 -20.00
CA ARG A 257 4.91 3.06 -19.88
C ARG A 257 4.36 3.68 -18.61
N SER A 258 3.17 3.25 -18.23
CA SER A 258 2.48 3.80 -17.07
C SER A 258 2.05 2.68 -16.15
N VAL A 259 1.93 3.02 -14.88
CA VAL A 259 1.34 2.14 -13.87
C VAL A 259 0.04 2.75 -13.42
N ILE A 260 -1.05 1.99 -13.58
CA ILE A 260 -2.34 2.34 -13.03
C ILE A 260 -2.41 1.75 -11.63
N VAL A 261 -2.55 2.61 -10.63
CA VAL A 261 -2.74 2.21 -9.24
C VAL A 261 -4.24 2.08 -8.99
N ARG A 262 -4.71 0.88 -8.64
CA ARG A 262 -6.12 0.59 -8.34
C ARG A 262 -6.23 -0.10 -7.00
N THR A 263 -6.60 0.67 -5.99
CA THR A 263 -6.69 0.16 -4.62
C THR A 263 -7.95 0.64 -3.92
N LYS A 264 -8.37 -0.18 -2.98
CA LYS A 264 -9.39 0.13 -1.99
C LYS A 264 -8.65 0.35 -0.67
N ILE A 265 -8.70 1.56 -0.13
CA ILE A 265 -8.16 1.83 1.21
C ILE A 265 -9.24 1.57 2.23
N LEU A 266 -8.84 0.97 3.34
CA LEU A 266 -9.71 0.66 4.46
C LEU A 266 -9.20 1.41 5.69
N HIS A 267 -10.13 1.91 6.51
CA HIS A 267 -9.81 2.57 7.77
C HIS A 267 -10.86 2.20 8.82
N GLY A 268 -10.41 2.12 10.07
CA GLY A 268 -11.23 1.72 11.22
C GLY A 268 -10.78 0.38 11.79
N ASN A 269 -11.68 -0.31 12.49
CA ASN A 269 -11.42 -1.62 13.08
C ASN A 269 -12.34 -2.69 12.45
N GLN A 270 -12.16 -3.96 12.84
CA GLN A 270 -13.00 -5.05 12.33
C GLN A 270 -14.51 -4.86 12.57
N ALA A 271 -14.88 -4.11 13.62
CA ALA A 271 -16.29 -3.83 13.94
C ALA A 271 -16.89 -2.67 13.14
N LYS A 272 -16.07 -1.71 12.71
CA LYS A 272 -16.48 -0.50 11.99
C LYS A 272 -15.39 -0.11 11.00
N ARG A 273 -15.64 -0.42 9.72
CA ARG A 273 -14.71 -0.15 8.63
C ARG A 273 -15.33 0.79 7.61
N VAL A 274 -14.61 1.86 7.31
CA VAL A 274 -14.93 2.77 6.21
C VAL A 274 -13.96 2.50 5.09
N THR A 275 -14.44 2.62 3.85
CA THR A 275 -13.62 2.32 2.69
C THR A 275 -13.92 3.26 1.54
N ASN A 276 -12.90 3.51 0.73
CA ASN A 276 -13.05 4.21 -0.53
C ASN A 276 -12.09 3.64 -1.58
N THR A 277 -12.49 3.75 -2.85
CA THR A 277 -11.76 3.24 -4.00
C THR A 277 -11.02 4.38 -4.69
N TYR A 278 -9.77 4.13 -5.05
CA TYR A 278 -8.93 5.11 -5.73
C TYR A 278 -8.29 4.49 -6.97
N ASN A 279 -8.28 5.30 -8.03
CA ASN A 279 -7.68 4.95 -9.30
C ASN A 279 -6.93 6.16 -9.82
N PHE A 280 -5.62 6.03 -9.98
CA PHE A 280 -4.78 7.07 -10.59
C PHE A 280 -3.67 6.41 -11.39
N THR A 281 -3.12 7.16 -12.35
CA THR A 281 -2.05 6.69 -13.21
C THR A 281 -0.78 7.46 -12.88
N ILE A 282 0.33 6.73 -12.73
CA ILE A 282 1.67 7.30 -12.65
C ILE A 282 2.46 6.87 -13.88
N THR A 283 3.23 7.79 -14.42
CA THR A 283 4.08 7.56 -15.58
C THR A 283 5.46 8.08 -15.19
N PRO A 284 6.50 7.22 -15.19
CA PRO A 284 7.86 7.69 -15.05
C PRO A 284 8.24 8.67 -16.16
N ARG A 285 9.32 9.42 -15.95
CA ARG A 285 9.71 10.46 -16.91
C ARG A 285 10.25 9.89 -18.23
N GLY A 286 10.82 8.69 -18.19
CA GLY A 286 11.44 8.03 -19.34
C GLY A 286 10.56 6.97 -19.99
#